data_AF-A0A7S2YHE1-F1
#
_entry.id   AF-A0A7S2YHE1-F1
#
_cell.length_a   1.000
_cell.length_b   1.000
_cell.length_c   1.000
_cell.angle_alpha   90.00
_cell.angle_beta   90.00
_cell.angle_gamma   90.00
#
_symmetry.space_group_name_H-M   'P 1'
#
loop_
_entity.id
_entity.type
_entity.pdbx_description
1 polymer ?
#
loop_
_entity_poly.entity_id
_entity_poly.type
_entity_poly.pdbx_seq_one_letter_code
_entity_poly.pdbx_strand_id
1 'polypeptide(L)'
;LDGYFFLRYIRMNVRITAVSTFWFFLLLVPTYVTGSNNASGWYHLSAANVPASDTWRMWMPVLFMYTFSGFVIFVIKQEYRHFLELRQDFLARGSAHVLPQNRYSLMVENIPYELRSDRALYDYFDKLFPGKVHSACVVLKVPDLEETNRRCMRSCRRLEKSIACMHATGKRPSHRVGQARMSVMGLDMVPLEVNPTTYCCVTEPEPLMVGINTVKDAIADSTRRPPKGTRVDSISYYTMELAYHSRKLKARQAAAAEIAESGNTRESANGWL
;
A
#
# COMPACT_ATOMS: atom_id res chain seq x y z
N LEU A 1 15.64 1.34 7.32
CA LEU A 1 15.37 1.21 8.77
C LEU A 1 14.13 0.35 9.02
N ASP A 2 12.98 0.69 8.43
CA ASP A 2 11.73 -0.08 8.63
C ASP A 2 11.85 -1.57 8.21
N GLY A 3 12.31 -1.85 6.97
CA GLY A 3 12.53 -3.23 6.53
C GLY A 3 13.56 -4.02 7.35
N TYR A 4 14.57 -3.34 7.91
CA TYR A 4 15.53 -3.97 8.83
C TYR A 4 14.86 -4.40 10.14
N PHE A 5 14.01 -3.54 10.71
CA PHE A 5 13.26 -3.88 11.92
C PHE A 5 12.21 -4.95 11.67
N PHE A 6 11.60 -4.99 10.48
CA PHE A 6 10.69 -6.08 10.11
C PHE A 6 11.39 -7.45 10.11
N LEU A 7 12.56 -7.55 9.47
CA LEU A 7 13.35 -8.79 9.48
C LEU A 7 13.80 -9.17 10.90
N ARG A 8 14.20 -8.18 11.70
CA ARG A 8 14.63 -8.41 13.08
C ARG A 8 13.47 -8.86 13.97
N TYR A 9 12.28 -8.30 13.78
CA TYR A 9 11.06 -8.76 14.43
C TYR A 9 10.78 -10.23 14.10
N ILE A 10 10.86 -10.64 12.84
CA ILE A 10 10.68 -12.06 12.45
C ILE A 10 11.73 -12.94 13.16
N ARG A 11 13.00 -12.53 13.15
CA ARG A 11 14.08 -13.27 13.83
C ARG A 11 13.85 -13.37 15.35
N MET A 12 13.36 -12.31 15.99
CA MET A 12 12.98 -12.30 17.40
C MET A 12 11.86 -13.32 17.68
N ASN A 13 10.80 -13.32 16.87
CA ASN A 13 9.69 -14.25 17.02
C ASN A 13 10.15 -15.71 16.87
N VAL A 14 10.97 -16.02 15.85
CA VAL A 14 11.53 -17.36 15.65
C VAL A 14 12.40 -17.78 16.84
N ARG A 15 13.17 -16.85 17.42
CA ARG A 15 13.98 -17.13 18.62
C ARG A 15 13.10 -17.42 19.84
N ILE A 16 12.04 -16.64 20.05
CA ILE A 16 11.12 -16.83 21.18
C ILE A 16 10.42 -18.19 21.05
N THR A 17 9.88 -18.51 19.87
CA THR A 17 9.18 -19.78 19.65
C THR A 17 10.14 -20.96 19.78
N ALA A 18 11.33 -20.92 19.18
CA ALA A 18 12.31 -22.00 19.29
C ALA A 18 12.73 -22.30 20.75
N VAL A 19 13.03 -21.27 21.52
CA VAL A 19 13.40 -21.43 22.95
C VAL A 19 12.21 -21.92 23.77
N SER A 20 11.00 -21.38 23.54
CA SER A 20 9.80 -21.81 24.25
C SER A 20 9.42 -23.25 23.98
N THR A 21 9.54 -23.69 22.72
CA THR A 21 9.28 -25.08 22.31
C THR A 21 10.30 -26.01 22.95
N PHE A 22 11.57 -25.64 22.99
CA PHE A 22 12.61 -26.43 23.66
C PHE A 22 12.30 -26.64 25.15
N TRP A 23 11.98 -25.58 25.88
CA TRP A 23 11.63 -25.67 27.31
C TRP A 23 10.29 -26.36 27.55
N PHE A 24 9.33 -26.22 26.65
CA PHE A 24 8.06 -26.94 26.69
C PHE A 24 8.28 -28.46 26.59
N PHE A 25 9.09 -28.92 25.64
CA PHE A 25 9.44 -30.33 25.51
C PHE A 25 10.23 -30.86 26.71
N LEU A 26 11.09 -30.02 27.31
CA LEU A 26 11.91 -30.43 28.44
C LEU A 26 11.14 -30.47 29.78
N LEU A 27 10.20 -29.56 30.00
CA LEU A 27 9.47 -29.45 31.27
C LEU A 27 8.07 -30.07 31.20
N LEU A 28 7.24 -29.65 30.24
CA LEU A 28 5.81 -30.01 30.24
C LEU A 28 5.57 -31.44 29.76
N VAL A 29 6.26 -31.88 28.70
CA VAL A 29 6.08 -33.24 28.15
C VAL A 29 6.34 -34.33 29.20
N PRO A 30 7.47 -34.38 29.94
CA PRO A 30 7.66 -35.41 30.94
C PRO A 30 6.65 -35.30 32.09
N THR A 31 6.22 -34.10 32.47
CA THR A 31 5.21 -33.93 33.54
C THR A 31 3.83 -34.45 33.14
N TYR A 32 3.44 -34.32 31.87
CA TYR A 32 2.16 -34.82 31.38
C TYR A 32 2.19 -36.32 31.06
N VAL A 33 3.30 -36.82 30.49
CA VAL A 33 3.47 -38.26 30.17
C VAL A 33 3.47 -39.14 31.42
N THR A 34 4.01 -38.64 32.53
CA THR A 34 4.05 -39.39 33.80
C THR A 34 2.74 -39.35 34.61
N GLY A 35 1.68 -38.74 34.05
CA GLY A 35 0.35 -38.72 34.63
C GLY A 35 -0.34 -40.09 34.58
N SER A 36 -1.10 -40.42 35.62
CA SER A 36 -1.73 -41.74 35.82
C SER A 36 -3.20 -41.81 35.37
N ASN A 37 -3.70 -40.80 34.65
CA ASN A 37 -5.13 -40.70 34.28
C ASN A 37 -5.51 -41.51 33.03
N ASN A 38 -4.56 -42.29 32.45
CA ASN A 38 -4.75 -43.17 31.28
C ASN A 38 -5.45 -42.50 30.09
N ALA A 39 -5.18 -41.22 29.85
CA ALA A 39 -5.75 -40.50 28.71
C ALA A 39 -5.13 -40.97 27.39
N SER A 40 -5.94 -41.16 26.35
CA SER A 40 -5.48 -41.67 25.04
C SER A 40 -5.18 -40.55 24.03
N GLY A 41 -4.26 -40.82 23.09
CA GLY A 41 -3.93 -39.92 22.00
C GLY A 41 -3.31 -38.58 22.45
N TRP A 42 -3.76 -37.47 21.86
CA TRP A 42 -3.25 -36.12 22.18
C TRP A 42 -3.54 -35.67 23.61
N TYR A 43 -4.55 -36.24 24.27
CA TYR A 43 -4.87 -35.92 25.65
C TYR A 43 -3.79 -36.36 26.64
N HIS A 44 -2.98 -37.36 26.27
CA HIS A 44 -1.83 -37.83 27.03
C HIS A 44 -0.73 -36.76 27.20
N LEU A 45 -0.63 -35.82 26.24
CA LEU A 45 0.34 -34.71 26.26
C LEU A 45 -0.24 -33.41 26.83
N SER A 46 -1.40 -33.49 27.47
CA SER A 46 -2.11 -32.33 28.01
C SER A 46 -2.35 -32.48 29.52
N ALA A 47 -2.78 -31.39 30.15
CA ALA A 47 -3.17 -31.40 31.56
C ALA A 47 -4.28 -32.42 31.89
N ALA A 48 -5.02 -32.92 30.89
CA ALA A 48 -6.02 -33.96 31.07
C ALA A 48 -5.45 -35.30 31.60
N ASN A 49 -4.15 -35.57 31.40
CA ASN A 49 -3.53 -36.80 31.91
C ASN A 49 -3.09 -36.71 33.39
N VAL A 50 -3.16 -35.52 34.01
CA VAL A 50 -2.75 -35.30 35.40
C VAL A 50 -3.98 -35.39 36.32
N PRO A 51 -3.99 -36.29 37.32
CA PRO A 51 -5.11 -36.39 38.24
C PRO A 51 -5.18 -35.18 39.18
N ALA A 52 -6.39 -34.76 39.57
CA ALA A 52 -6.61 -33.62 40.46
C ALA A 52 -6.02 -33.81 41.88
N SER A 53 -5.70 -35.06 42.26
CA SER A 53 -5.04 -35.39 43.51
C SER A 53 -3.55 -35.00 43.54
N ASP A 54 -2.89 -34.88 42.38
CA ASP A 54 -1.46 -34.60 42.27
C ASP A 54 -1.19 -33.08 42.25
N THR A 55 -1.24 -32.45 43.42
CA THR A 55 -1.08 -30.99 43.57
C THR A 55 0.23 -30.48 42.97
N TRP A 56 1.34 -31.21 43.10
CA TRP A 56 2.66 -30.72 42.67
C TRP A 56 2.80 -30.61 41.14
N ARG A 57 2.14 -31.49 40.38
CA ARG A 57 2.20 -31.49 38.89
C ARG A 57 1.42 -30.34 38.29
N MET A 58 0.32 -29.93 38.94
CA MET A 58 -0.49 -28.78 38.51
C MET A 58 0.24 -27.43 38.61
N TRP A 59 1.28 -27.33 39.44
CA TRP A 59 2.10 -26.12 39.53
C TRP A 59 3.12 -25.97 38.39
N MET A 60 3.46 -27.05 37.66
CA MET A 60 4.47 -27.01 36.60
C MET A 60 4.08 -26.09 35.42
N PRO A 61 2.83 -26.12 34.90
CA PRO A 61 2.39 -25.19 33.86
C PRO A 61 2.34 -23.73 34.34
N VAL A 62 2.03 -23.50 35.62
CA VAL A 62 2.02 -22.16 36.22
C VAL A 62 3.44 -21.60 36.28
N LEU A 63 4.41 -22.40 36.75
CA LEU A 63 5.82 -22.02 36.75
C LEU A 63 6.32 -21.74 35.33
N PHE A 64 5.98 -22.59 34.37
CA PHE A 64 6.32 -22.38 32.95
C PHE A 64 5.73 -21.08 32.41
N MET A 65 4.46 -20.77 32.72
CA MET A 65 3.83 -19.51 32.30
C MET A 65 4.59 -18.28 32.82
N TYR A 66 4.94 -18.22 34.11
CA TYR A 66 5.65 -17.08 34.69
C TYR A 66 7.06 -16.94 34.12
N THR A 67 7.80 -18.04 34.01
CA THR A 67 9.16 -18.06 33.43
C THR A 67 9.16 -17.69 31.95
N PHE A 68 8.24 -18.23 31.16
CA PHE A 68 8.07 -17.88 29.75
C PHE A 68 7.68 -16.40 29.58
N SER A 69 6.74 -15.89 30.37
CA SER A 69 6.33 -14.48 30.32
C SER A 69 7.51 -13.56 30.66
N GLY A 70 8.27 -13.88 31.70
CA GLY A 70 9.49 -13.15 32.06
C GLY A 70 10.55 -13.18 30.95
N PHE A 71 10.75 -14.34 30.31
CA PHE A 71 11.66 -14.49 29.17
C PHE A 71 11.24 -13.64 27.97
N VAL A 72 9.95 -13.64 27.61
CA VAL A 72 9.42 -12.82 26.51
C VAL A 72 9.64 -11.33 26.81
N ILE A 73 9.32 -10.88 28.02
CA ILE A 73 9.54 -9.47 28.44
C ILE A 73 11.03 -9.12 28.37
N PHE A 74 11.92 -10.01 28.79
CA PHE A 74 13.36 -9.81 28.71
C PHE A 74 13.84 -9.65 27.26
N VAL A 75 13.43 -10.54 26.36
CA VAL A 75 13.79 -10.47 24.93
C VAL A 75 13.25 -9.19 24.28
N ILE A 76 11.99 -8.83 24.56
CA ILE A 76 11.39 -7.59 24.06
C ILE A 76 12.16 -6.37 24.58
N LYS A 77 12.53 -6.34 25.86
CA LYS A 77 13.29 -5.23 26.44
C LYS A 77 14.66 -5.06 25.78
N GLN A 78 15.34 -6.17 25.47
CA GLN A 78 16.62 -6.15 24.75
C GLN A 78 16.46 -5.55 23.34
N GLU A 79 15.44 -6.00 22.61
CA GLU A 79 15.15 -5.53 21.25
C GLU A 79 14.67 -4.08 21.22
N TYR A 80 13.89 -3.65 22.22
CA TYR A 80 13.40 -2.29 22.34
C TYR A 80 14.52 -1.28 22.59
N ARG A 81 15.49 -1.61 23.46
CA ARG A 81 16.68 -0.76 23.68
C ARG A 81 17.47 -0.58 22.39
N HIS A 82 17.71 -1.69 21.68
CA HIS A 82 18.40 -1.67 20.38
C HIS A 82 17.64 -0.83 19.34
N PHE A 83 16.31 -0.91 19.31
CA PHE A 83 15.48 -0.09 18.45
C PHE A 83 15.61 1.40 18.76
N LEU A 84 15.59 1.78 20.05
CA LEU A 84 15.71 3.18 20.46
C LEU A 84 17.05 3.77 20.05
N GLU A 85 18.16 3.07 20.31
CA GLU A 85 19.51 3.50 19.94
C GLU A 85 19.62 3.73 18.42
N LEU A 86 19.22 2.74 17.62
CA LEU A 86 19.23 2.86 16.15
C LEU A 86 18.32 3.98 15.63
N ARG A 87 17.15 4.17 16.26
CA ARG A 87 16.20 5.21 15.82
C ARG A 87 16.76 6.60 16.13
N GLN A 88 17.36 6.78 17.31
CA GLN A 88 18.02 8.03 17.68
C GLN A 88 19.19 8.32 16.75
N ASP A 89 20.05 7.33 16.50
CA ASP A 89 21.17 7.46 15.56
C ASP A 89 20.72 7.78 14.14
N PHE A 90 19.65 7.14 13.67
CA PHE A 90 19.09 7.39 12.34
C PHE A 90 18.54 8.81 12.20
N LEU A 91 17.83 9.29 13.22
CA LEU A 91 17.30 10.66 13.24
C LEU A 91 18.43 11.69 13.35
N ALA A 92 19.44 11.44 14.19
CA ALA A 92 20.56 12.34 14.41
C ALA A 92 21.47 12.46 13.17
N ARG A 93 21.92 11.33 12.62
CA ARG A 93 22.82 11.32 11.44
C ARG A 93 22.12 11.83 10.19
N GLY A 94 20.83 11.53 10.06
CA GLY A 94 20.08 11.75 8.84
C GLY A 94 20.57 10.92 7.67
N SER A 95 19.66 10.57 6.78
CA SER A 95 20.01 9.94 5.50
C SER A 95 20.24 11.03 4.46
N ALA A 96 21.37 10.99 3.75
CA ALA A 96 21.66 11.88 2.63
C ALA A 96 20.55 11.93 1.56
N HIS A 97 19.74 10.87 1.48
CA HIS A 97 18.62 10.75 0.54
C HIS A 97 17.30 11.39 1.03
N VAL A 98 17.19 11.80 2.29
CA VAL A 98 15.99 12.48 2.79
C VAL A 98 16.22 13.97 2.72
N LEU A 99 15.35 14.67 1.99
CA LEU A 99 15.41 16.13 1.92
C LEU A 99 15.30 16.70 3.33
N PRO A 100 16.16 17.68 3.70
CA PRO A 100 16.12 18.31 5.02
C PRO A 100 14.75 18.94 5.31
N GLN A 101 14.02 19.35 4.26
CA GLN A 101 12.68 19.90 4.34
C GLN A 101 11.69 19.02 5.10
N ASN A 102 11.81 17.68 5.00
CA ASN A 102 10.90 16.76 5.68
C ASN A 102 10.93 16.89 7.22
N ARG A 103 12.00 17.46 7.79
CA ARG A 103 12.15 17.66 9.24
C ARG A 103 11.52 18.97 9.73
N TYR A 104 11.31 19.93 8.83
CA TYR A 104 10.85 21.28 9.12
C TYR A 104 9.44 21.56 8.58
N SER A 105 8.87 20.64 7.80
CA SER A 105 7.49 20.71 7.37
C SER A 105 6.54 20.24 8.47
N LEU A 106 5.54 21.08 8.79
CA LEU A 106 4.48 20.76 9.73
C LEU A 106 3.15 20.65 8.97
N MET A 107 2.33 19.66 9.35
CA MET A 107 0.96 19.55 8.87
C MET A 107 0.03 20.23 9.87
N VAL A 108 -0.68 21.27 9.42
CA VAL A 108 -1.65 22.01 10.23
C VAL A 108 -3.05 21.60 9.80
N GLU A 109 -3.87 21.18 10.77
CA GLU A 109 -5.25 20.74 10.54
C GLU A 109 -6.25 21.80 11.02
N ASN A 110 -7.51 21.70 10.57
CA ASN A 110 -8.63 22.56 10.98
C ASN A 110 -8.37 24.07 10.76
N ILE A 111 -7.91 24.43 9.57
CA ILE A 111 -7.66 25.83 9.19
C ILE A 111 -9.02 26.55 8.99
N PRO A 112 -9.24 27.71 9.64
CA PRO A 112 -10.45 28.51 9.46
C PRO A 112 -10.56 28.99 8.00
N TYR A 113 -11.77 29.36 7.58
CA TYR A 113 -12.06 29.61 6.16
C TYR A 113 -11.23 30.78 5.61
N GLU A 114 -10.99 31.80 6.43
CA GLU A 114 -10.29 33.03 6.09
C GLU A 114 -8.78 32.86 5.89
N LEU A 115 -8.21 31.78 6.43
CA LEU A 115 -6.78 31.45 6.33
C LEU A 115 -6.52 30.29 5.35
N ARG A 116 -7.52 29.91 4.53
CA ARG A 116 -7.44 28.78 3.60
C ARG A 116 -6.81 29.17 2.26
N SER A 117 -5.99 30.21 2.24
CA SER A 117 -5.14 30.59 1.11
C SER A 117 -3.67 30.51 1.49
N ASP A 118 -2.82 30.15 0.52
CA ASP A 118 -1.37 29.99 0.75
C ASP A 118 -0.75 31.28 1.30
N ARG A 119 -1.14 32.45 0.76
CA ARG A 119 -0.69 33.77 1.23
C ARG A 119 -1.21 34.09 2.62
N ALA A 120 -2.52 33.97 2.88
CA ALA A 120 -3.07 34.31 4.19
C ALA A 120 -2.48 33.43 5.30
N LEU A 121 -2.26 32.14 5.02
CA LEU A 121 -1.64 31.21 5.96
C LEU A 121 -0.17 31.57 6.21
N TYR A 122 0.58 31.92 5.15
CA TYR A 122 1.96 32.38 5.26
C TYR A 122 2.04 33.65 6.12
N ASP A 123 1.23 34.67 5.80
CA ASP A 123 1.22 35.95 6.50
C ASP A 123 0.87 35.79 7.98
N TYR A 124 -0.09 34.91 8.31
CA TYR A 124 -0.45 34.60 9.69
C TYR A 124 0.73 34.01 10.47
N PHE A 125 1.41 33.01 9.92
CA PHE A 125 2.56 32.39 10.58
C PHE A 125 3.80 33.30 10.61
N ASP A 126 4.01 34.12 9.59
CA ASP A 126 5.13 35.07 9.56
C ASP A 126 4.93 36.21 10.58
N LYS A 127 3.70 36.69 10.78
CA LYS A 127 3.38 37.62 11.89
C LYS A 127 3.67 37.01 13.26
N LEU A 128 3.39 35.72 13.45
CA LEU A 128 3.61 35.02 14.72
C LEU A 128 5.08 34.63 14.95
N PHE A 129 5.78 34.26 13.87
CA PHE A 129 7.17 33.78 13.87
C PHE A 129 8.00 34.46 12.78
N PRO A 130 8.32 35.76 12.95
CA PRO A 130 8.93 36.57 11.90
C PRO A 130 10.24 35.97 11.40
N GLY A 131 10.35 35.77 10.08
CA GLY A 131 11.55 35.29 9.42
C GLY A 131 11.89 33.80 9.63
N LYS A 132 11.00 33.03 10.27
CA LYS A 132 11.17 31.58 10.48
C LYS A 132 10.35 30.71 9.54
N VAL A 133 9.41 31.32 8.79
CA VAL A 133 8.51 30.59 7.89
C VAL A 133 9.11 30.54 6.49
N HIS A 134 9.39 29.33 5.99
CA HIS A 134 9.91 29.14 4.64
C HIS A 134 8.83 29.27 3.57
N SER A 135 7.74 28.51 3.72
CA SER A 135 6.58 28.53 2.82
C SER A 135 5.35 27.95 3.50
N ALA A 136 4.18 28.32 3.02
CA ALA A 136 2.90 27.74 3.41
C ALA A 136 2.18 27.25 2.15
N CYS A 137 1.57 26.07 2.21
CA CYS A 137 0.83 25.47 1.10
C CYS A 137 -0.42 24.78 1.65
N VAL A 138 -1.57 25.16 1.11
CA VAL A 138 -2.88 24.62 1.47
C VAL A 138 -3.19 23.46 0.54
N VAL A 139 -3.52 22.31 1.14
CA VAL A 139 -3.90 21.12 0.38
C VAL A 139 -5.33 21.26 -0.15
N LEU A 140 -5.47 21.34 -1.47
CA LEU A 140 -6.77 21.42 -2.13
C LEU A 140 -7.42 20.04 -2.28
N LYS A 141 -8.69 19.92 -1.90
CA LYS A 141 -9.48 18.70 -2.10
C LYS A 141 -10.00 18.62 -3.54
N VAL A 142 -9.35 17.82 -4.40
CA VAL A 142 -9.70 17.68 -5.83
C VAL A 142 -10.00 16.22 -6.22
N PRO A 143 -11.13 15.64 -5.80
CA PRO A 143 -11.43 14.22 -6.02
C PRO A 143 -11.55 13.85 -7.51
N ASP A 144 -12.05 14.76 -8.34
CA ASP A 144 -12.19 14.55 -9.78
C ASP A 144 -10.83 14.41 -10.50
N LEU A 145 -9.83 15.14 -10.02
CA LEU A 145 -8.47 15.10 -10.55
C LEU A 145 -7.80 13.79 -10.16
N GLU A 146 -7.91 13.40 -8.89
CA GLU A 146 -7.42 12.12 -8.37
C GLU A 146 -8.03 10.93 -9.13
N GLU A 147 -9.34 10.96 -9.35
CA GLU A 147 -10.04 9.92 -10.10
C GLU A 147 -9.56 9.85 -11.56
N THR A 148 -9.33 11.00 -12.19
CA THR A 148 -8.79 11.05 -13.56
C THR A 148 -7.36 10.54 -13.62
N ASN A 149 -6.53 10.87 -12.62
CA ASN A 149 -5.15 10.37 -12.51
C ASN A 149 -5.13 8.85 -12.29
N ARG A 150 -5.99 8.33 -11.41
CA ARG A 150 -6.15 6.90 -11.15
C ARG A 150 -6.52 6.14 -12.43
N ARG A 151 -7.42 6.69 -13.25
CA ARG A 151 -7.78 6.12 -14.56
C ARG A 151 -6.61 6.13 -15.54
N CYS A 152 -5.87 7.24 -15.61
CA CYS A 152 -4.66 7.37 -16.43
C CYS A 152 -3.62 6.29 -16.07
N MET A 153 -3.28 6.17 -14.78
CA MET A 153 -2.35 5.16 -14.26
C MET A 153 -2.82 3.73 -14.55
N ARG A 154 -4.14 3.49 -14.46
CA ARG A 154 -4.72 2.19 -14.81
C ARG A 154 -4.55 1.85 -16.30
N SER A 155 -4.79 2.81 -17.19
CA SER A 155 -4.57 2.62 -18.63
C SER A 155 -3.08 2.41 -18.95
N CYS A 156 -2.15 3.13 -18.31
CA CYS A 156 -0.71 2.87 -18.43
C CYS A 156 -0.34 1.43 -18.07
N ARG A 157 -0.74 0.97 -16.87
CA ARG A 157 -0.42 -0.40 -16.42
C ARG A 157 -0.94 -1.47 -17.38
N ARG A 158 -2.13 -1.25 -17.97
CA ARG A 158 -2.72 -2.17 -18.95
C ARG A 158 -1.99 -2.15 -20.29
N LEU A 159 -1.52 -0.98 -20.71
CA LEU A 159 -0.67 -0.83 -21.89
C LEU A 159 0.68 -1.54 -21.67
N GLU A 160 1.35 -1.29 -20.55
CA GLU A 160 2.60 -1.95 -20.16
C GLU A 160 2.47 -3.47 -20.14
N LYS A 161 1.39 -3.99 -19.53
CA LYS A 161 1.07 -5.43 -19.56
C LYS A 161 0.93 -5.95 -20.99
N SER A 162 0.22 -5.22 -21.85
CA SER A 162 -0.01 -5.64 -23.24
C SER A 162 1.30 -5.64 -24.04
N ILE A 163 2.15 -4.64 -23.86
CA ILE A 163 3.48 -4.56 -24.46
C ILE A 163 4.37 -5.72 -23.95
N ALA A 164 4.36 -5.99 -22.64
CA ALA A 164 5.10 -7.11 -22.06
C ALA A 164 4.64 -8.46 -22.63
N CYS A 165 3.34 -8.69 -22.79
CA CYS A 165 2.80 -9.89 -23.43
C CYS A 165 3.24 -10.02 -24.89
N MET A 166 3.26 -8.91 -25.64
CA MET A 166 3.76 -8.88 -27.02
C MET A 166 5.25 -9.28 -27.07
N HIS A 167 6.09 -8.72 -26.20
CA HIS A 167 7.52 -9.06 -26.16
C HIS A 167 7.77 -10.52 -25.77
N ALA A 168 6.98 -11.08 -24.85
CA ALA A 168 7.14 -12.46 -24.40
C ALA A 168 6.65 -13.50 -25.42
N THR A 169 5.58 -13.20 -26.17
CA THR A 169 4.92 -14.18 -27.07
C THR A 169 5.15 -13.92 -28.56
N GLY A 170 5.65 -12.73 -28.93
CA GLY A 170 5.78 -12.29 -30.31
C GLY A 170 4.46 -11.98 -31.02
N LYS A 171 3.31 -12.12 -30.34
CA LYS A 171 1.97 -11.94 -30.91
C LYS A 171 1.29 -10.70 -30.34
N ARG A 172 0.49 -9.99 -31.15
CA ARG A 172 -0.31 -8.85 -30.67
C ARG A 172 -1.45 -9.31 -29.75
N PRO A 173 -1.52 -8.82 -28.50
CA PRO A 173 -2.59 -9.23 -27.59
C PRO A 173 -3.91 -8.54 -27.91
N SER A 174 -5.00 -9.30 -28.01
CA SER A 174 -6.36 -8.77 -28.18
C SER A 174 -7.18 -8.91 -26.89
N HIS A 175 -8.16 -8.03 -26.69
CA HIS A 175 -9.13 -8.16 -25.60
C HIS A 175 -10.53 -7.72 -26.02
N ARG A 176 -11.54 -8.11 -25.24
CA ARG A 176 -12.92 -7.65 -25.42
C ARG A 176 -13.20 -6.41 -24.56
N VAL A 177 -13.72 -5.37 -25.18
CA VAL A 177 -14.01 -4.09 -24.51
C VAL A 177 -15.17 -4.25 -23.53
N GLY A 178 -15.04 -3.70 -22.32
CA GLY A 178 -16.12 -3.70 -21.32
C GLY A 178 -16.21 -4.95 -20.45
N GLN A 179 -15.30 -5.92 -20.62
CA GLN A 179 -15.21 -7.09 -19.75
C GLN A 179 -14.63 -6.71 -18.38
N ALA A 180 -15.28 -7.17 -17.32
CA ALA A 180 -14.79 -6.95 -15.95
C ALA A 180 -13.43 -7.64 -15.74
N ARG A 181 -12.55 -6.98 -15.00
CA ARG A 181 -11.24 -7.51 -14.61
C ARG A 181 -11.04 -7.32 -13.12
N MET A 182 -10.56 -8.36 -12.45
CA MET A 182 -10.13 -8.29 -11.06
C MET A 182 -8.71 -7.72 -11.01
N SER A 183 -8.46 -6.86 -10.02
CA SER A 183 -7.13 -6.33 -9.72
C SER A 183 -6.79 -6.78 -8.30
N VAL A 184 -5.70 -7.52 -8.14
CA VAL A 184 -5.23 -8.00 -6.83
C VAL A 184 -3.79 -7.53 -6.64
N MET A 185 -3.52 -6.86 -5.53
CA MET A 185 -2.19 -6.31 -5.21
C MET A 185 -1.59 -5.44 -6.33
N GLY A 186 -2.44 -4.70 -7.06
CA GLY A 186 -2.00 -3.85 -8.18
C GLY A 186 -1.74 -4.59 -9.50
N LEU A 187 -1.87 -5.92 -9.53
CA LEU A 187 -1.82 -6.73 -10.72
C LEU A 187 -3.23 -6.88 -11.30
N ASP A 188 -3.44 -6.32 -12.51
CA ASP A 188 -4.66 -6.55 -13.28
C ASP A 188 -4.63 -7.98 -13.84
N MET A 189 -5.54 -8.84 -13.39
CA MET A 189 -5.67 -10.19 -13.90
C MET A 189 -6.15 -10.21 -15.35
N VAL A 190 -5.90 -11.34 -16.03
CA VAL A 190 -6.61 -11.67 -17.26
C VAL A 190 -8.11 -11.70 -16.92
N PRO A 191 -9.01 -11.24 -17.81
CA PRO A 191 -10.44 -11.37 -17.56
C PRO A 191 -10.79 -12.81 -17.17
N LEU A 192 -11.67 -12.96 -16.17
CA LEU A 192 -12.25 -14.25 -15.79
C LEU A 192 -13.09 -14.74 -16.97
N GLU A 193 -12.49 -15.55 -17.83
CA GLU A 193 -13.23 -16.39 -18.76
C GLU A 193 -13.49 -17.71 -18.04
N VAL A 194 -14.75 -18.16 -18.05
CA VAL A 194 -15.22 -19.38 -17.34
C VAL A 194 -14.66 -20.67 -17.98
N ASN A 195 -13.78 -20.57 -18.97
CA ASN A 195 -13.13 -21.70 -19.62
C ASN A 195 -11.60 -21.65 -19.44
N PRO A 196 -10.99 -22.59 -18.69
CA PRO A 196 -9.55 -22.60 -18.38
C PRO A 196 -8.67 -23.06 -19.56
N THR A 197 -9.23 -23.32 -20.75
CA THR A 197 -8.51 -23.91 -21.89
C THR A 197 -8.10 -22.91 -22.97
N THR A 198 -8.38 -21.62 -22.83
CA THR A 198 -7.97 -20.62 -23.83
C THR A 198 -6.87 -19.73 -23.26
N TYR A 199 -5.66 -20.28 -23.19
CA TYR A 199 -4.47 -19.44 -23.40
C TYR A 199 -4.71 -18.66 -24.70
N CYS A 200 -4.50 -17.34 -24.67
CA CYS A 200 -4.92 -16.33 -25.64
C CYS A 200 -4.30 -16.46 -27.06
N CYS A 201 -4.08 -17.67 -27.56
CA CYS A 201 -3.24 -17.98 -28.71
C CYS A 201 -3.92 -18.91 -29.73
N VAL A 202 -5.26 -18.93 -29.83
CA VAL A 202 -5.96 -19.72 -30.86
C VAL A 202 -6.78 -18.80 -31.78
N THR A 203 -6.43 -18.95 -33.05
CA THR A 203 -6.88 -18.44 -34.37
C THR A 203 -8.27 -17.78 -34.54
N GLU A 204 -8.24 -16.67 -35.31
CA GLU A 204 -9.31 -15.92 -36.03
C GLU A 204 -10.35 -15.10 -35.20
N PRO A 205 -10.91 -13.97 -35.68
CA PRO A 205 -10.64 -13.13 -36.87
C PRO A 205 -9.73 -11.92 -36.56
N GLU A 206 -9.37 -11.10 -37.56
CA GLU A 206 -8.55 -9.91 -37.38
C GLU A 206 -9.15 -8.95 -36.33
N PRO A 207 -8.39 -8.56 -35.28
CA PRO A 207 -8.86 -7.58 -34.34
C PRO A 207 -9.01 -6.22 -35.03
N LEU A 208 -10.04 -5.44 -34.66
CA LEU A 208 -10.20 -4.08 -35.15
C LEU A 208 -8.93 -3.28 -34.79
N MET A 209 -8.15 -2.95 -35.82
CA MET A 209 -7.04 -2.01 -35.71
C MET A 209 -7.63 -0.61 -35.72
N VAL A 210 -7.47 0.12 -34.62
CA VAL A 210 -7.79 1.56 -34.60
C VAL A 210 -6.67 2.26 -35.37
N GLY A 211 -6.83 2.37 -36.70
CA GLY A 211 -5.86 2.98 -37.59
C GLY A 211 -5.80 4.49 -37.40
N ILE A 212 -4.62 5.03 -37.08
CA ILE A 212 -4.35 6.47 -37.10
C ILE A 212 -3.56 6.74 -38.38
N ASN A 213 -4.25 6.92 -39.51
CA ASN A 213 -3.59 7.10 -40.82
C ASN A 213 -3.46 8.58 -41.24
N THR A 214 -4.21 9.50 -40.62
CA THR A 214 -4.13 10.96 -40.88
C THR A 214 -4.46 11.79 -39.62
N VAL A 215 -3.73 12.89 -39.40
CA VAL A 215 -3.82 13.73 -38.18
C VAL A 215 -5.18 14.44 -38.03
N LYS A 216 -5.90 14.69 -39.13
CA LYS A 216 -7.20 15.41 -39.11
C LYS A 216 -8.42 14.50 -38.92
N ASP A 217 -8.44 13.30 -39.51
CA ASP A 217 -9.57 12.36 -39.36
C ASP A 217 -9.51 11.60 -38.04
N ALA A 218 -8.31 11.45 -37.47
CA ALA A 218 -8.10 10.89 -36.13
C ALA A 218 -8.76 11.74 -35.02
N ILE A 219 -9.02 13.03 -35.22
CA ILE A 219 -9.59 13.89 -34.17
C ILE A 219 -11.10 13.68 -34.03
N ALA A 220 -11.81 13.34 -35.12
CA ALA A 220 -13.24 13.05 -35.10
C ALA A 220 -13.54 11.58 -34.70
N ASP A 221 -12.68 10.63 -35.07
CA ASP A 221 -12.87 9.20 -34.76
C ASP A 221 -12.24 8.77 -33.42
N SER A 222 -11.19 9.46 -32.92
CA SER A 222 -10.58 9.17 -31.59
C SER A 222 -11.50 9.42 -30.40
N THR A 223 -12.65 10.06 -30.61
CA THR A 223 -13.68 10.23 -29.58
C THR A 223 -14.63 9.04 -29.47
N ARG A 224 -14.75 8.19 -30.50
CA ARG A 224 -15.70 7.09 -30.50
C ARG A 224 -15.07 5.85 -29.90
N ARG A 225 -15.29 5.65 -28.60
CA ARG A 225 -14.90 4.40 -27.94
C ARG A 225 -15.60 3.23 -28.66
N PRO A 226 -14.88 2.16 -29.03
CA PRO A 226 -15.51 1.00 -29.63
C PRO A 226 -16.59 0.44 -28.70
N PRO A 227 -17.72 -0.06 -29.24
CA PRO A 227 -18.82 -0.53 -28.42
C PRO A 227 -18.38 -1.70 -27.53
N LYS A 228 -19.03 -1.83 -26.38
CA LYS A 228 -18.76 -2.92 -25.44
C LYS A 228 -18.98 -4.27 -26.15
N GLY A 229 -18.10 -5.23 -25.89
CA GLY A 229 -18.12 -6.57 -26.47
C GLY A 229 -17.26 -6.75 -27.71
N THR A 230 -16.77 -5.67 -28.34
CA THR A 230 -15.88 -5.77 -29.51
C THR A 230 -14.49 -6.27 -29.13
N ARG A 231 -13.91 -7.13 -29.99
CA ARG A 231 -12.53 -7.60 -29.86
C ARG A 231 -11.60 -6.60 -30.54
N VAL A 232 -10.70 -6.00 -29.78
CA VAL A 232 -9.78 -4.94 -30.23
C VAL A 232 -8.34 -5.30 -29.93
N ASP A 233 -7.40 -4.74 -30.71
CA ASP A 233 -5.98 -4.78 -30.36
C ASP A 233 -5.76 -4.01 -29.04
N SER A 234 -5.18 -4.69 -28.05
CA SER A 234 -5.05 -4.12 -26.71
C SER A 234 -4.08 -2.95 -26.68
N ILE A 235 -3.01 -3.01 -27.48
CA ILE A 235 -2.00 -1.95 -27.53
C ILE A 235 -2.62 -0.69 -28.13
N SER A 236 -3.17 -0.80 -29.34
CA SER A 236 -3.81 0.33 -30.03
C SER A 236 -4.98 0.94 -29.24
N TYR A 237 -5.76 0.09 -28.54
CA TYR A 237 -6.84 0.57 -27.67
C TYR A 237 -6.32 1.34 -26.45
N TYR A 238 -5.35 0.80 -25.70
CA TYR A 238 -4.86 1.46 -24.49
C TYR A 238 -3.99 2.67 -24.78
N THR A 239 -3.29 2.75 -25.92
CA THR A 239 -2.61 3.98 -26.35
C THR A 239 -3.60 5.11 -26.58
N MET A 240 -4.70 4.84 -27.30
CA MET A 240 -5.78 5.82 -27.50
C MET A 240 -6.43 6.21 -26.17
N GLU A 241 -6.74 5.24 -25.31
CA GLU A 241 -7.35 5.48 -23.99
C GLU A 241 -6.45 6.33 -23.08
N LEU A 242 -5.15 6.05 -23.08
CA LEU A 242 -4.15 6.82 -22.34
C LEU A 242 -4.05 8.26 -22.85
N ALA A 243 -4.03 8.46 -24.18
CA ALA A 243 -4.02 9.80 -24.78
C ALA A 243 -5.28 10.60 -24.42
N TYR A 244 -6.45 9.95 -24.38
CA TYR A 244 -7.69 10.55 -23.91
C TYR A 244 -7.60 10.95 -22.43
N HIS A 245 -7.16 10.06 -21.55
CA HIS A 245 -7.06 10.34 -20.11
C HIS A 245 -6.00 11.38 -19.78
N SER A 246 -4.87 11.40 -20.48
CA SER A 246 -3.82 12.41 -20.33
C SER A 246 -4.30 13.81 -20.68
N ARG A 247 -5.03 13.97 -21.80
CA ARG A 247 -5.66 15.26 -22.17
C ARG A 247 -6.67 15.73 -21.12
N LYS A 248 -7.52 14.82 -20.64
CA LYS A 248 -8.50 15.12 -19.58
C LYS A 248 -7.82 15.50 -18.26
N LEU A 249 -6.73 14.81 -17.89
CA LEU A 249 -5.95 15.10 -16.70
C LEU A 249 -5.37 16.51 -16.76
N LYS A 250 -4.74 16.87 -17.90
CA LYS A 250 -4.18 18.20 -18.12
C LYS A 250 -5.23 19.30 -17.99
N ALA A 251 -6.42 19.10 -18.57
CA ALA A 251 -7.52 20.07 -18.45
C ALA A 251 -7.98 20.24 -16.99
N ARG A 252 -8.05 19.16 -16.22
CA ARG A 252 -8.42 19.21 -14.79
C ARG A 252 -7.34 19.83 -13.91
N GLN A 253 -6.06 19.63 -14.26
CA GLN A 253 -4.94 20.29 -13.59
C GLN A 253 -4.98 21.81 -13.80
N ALA A 254 -5.24 22.26 -15.03
CA ALA A 254 -5.38 23.68 -15.33
C ALA A 254 -6.54 24.33 -14.55
N ALA A 255 -7.71 23.68 -14.52
CA ALA A 255 -8.85 24.16 -13.74
C ALA A 255 -8.57 24.20 -12.22
N ALA A 256 -7.88 23.18 -11.68
CA ALA A 256 -7.51 23.17 -10.26
C ALA A 256 -6.48 24.26 -9.92
N ALA A 257 -5.53 24.53 -10.81
CA ALA A 257 -4.56 25.62 -10.66
C ALA A 257 -5.25 27.00 -10.66
N GLU A 258 -6.19 27.22 -11.58
CA GLU A 258 -6.98 28.46 -11.63
C GLU A 258 -7.78 28.69 -10.34
N ILE A 259 -8.39 27.63 -9.78
CA ILE A 259 -9.09 27.71 -8.49
C ILE A 259 -8.12 28.11 -7.37
N ALA A 260 -6.93 27.51 -7.32
CA ALA A 260 -5.91 27.84 -6.32
C ALA A 260 -5.43 29.29 -6.43
N GLU A 261 -5.16 29.78 -7.65
CA GLU A 261 -4.78 31.17 -7.90
C GLU A 261 -5.89 32.16 -7.51
N SER A 262 -7.16 31.81 -7.81
CA SER A 262 -8.31 32.64 -7.45
C SER A 262 -8.52 32.73 -5.93
N GLY A 263 -8.27 31.67 -5.17
CA GLY A 263 -8.33 31.69 -3.71
C GLY A 263 -7.25 32.60 -3.12
N ASN A 264 -6.04 32.56 -3.70
CA ASN A 264 -4.89 33.32 -3.24
C ASN A 264 -4.98 34.84 -3.49
N THR A 265 -5.91 35.28 -4.35
CA THR A 265 -6.15 36.70 -4.64
C THR A 265 -7.31 37.29 -3.86
N ARG A 266 -8.26 36.45 -3.39
CA ARG A 266 -9.48 36.89 -2.71
C ARG A 266 -9.31 37.09 -1.21
N GLU A 267 -8.51 36.26 -0.56
CA GLU A 267 -8.40 36.23 0.90
C GLU A 267 -7.10 36.92 1.36
N SER A 268 -7.25 38.02 2.09
CA SER A 268 -6.15 38.72 2.76
C SER A 268 -6.39 38.68 4.26
N ALA A 269 -5.38 38.28 5.03
CA ALA A 269 -5.43 38.09 6.49
C ALA A 269 -5.49 39.42 7.28
N ASN A 270 -6.16 40.46 6.76
CA ASN A 270 -6.13 41.82 7.29
C ASN A 270 -6.94 42.05 8.59
N GLY A 271 -7.39 41.00 9.27
CA GLY A 271 -8.12 41.09 10.54
C GLY A 271 -7.85 39.96 11.53
N TRP A 272 -6.86 39.10 11.25
CA TRP A 272 -6.43 38.04 12.15
C TRP A 272 -5.09 38.44 12.77
N LEU A 273 -5.08 38.47 14.11
CA LEU A 273 -4.11 39.06 15.05
C LEU A 273 -4.39 40.53 15.42
#